data_AF-A0A926VAI8-F1
#
_entry.id   AF-A0A926VAI8-F1
#
_cell.length_a   1.000
_cell.length_b   1.000
_cell.length_c   1.000
_cell.angle_alpha   90.00
_cell.angle_beta   90.00
_cell.angle_gamma   90.00
#
_symmetry.space_group_name_H-M   'P 1'
#
loop_
_entity.id
_entity.type
_entity.pdbx_description
1 polymer ?
#
loop_
_entity_poly.entity_id
_entity_poly.type
_entity_poly.pdbx_seq_one_letter_code
_entity_poly.pdbx_strand_id
1 'polypeptide(L)'
;MSPNHHLYSLNDDQNRLHFLTLNYELIAAVGWQGYLEEGRGCVAIDNSSYNQLSKRNLDKQPQWNLDTLLGFYIGEKSNNFQALLGGKWPDTETAHRVAEYDPNWKVLVLVWFGGNNGDFLIQGVSIPQLPPPLCYQRLLPRLNEFIVSPV
;
A
#
# COMPACT_ATOMS: atom_id res chain seq x y z
N MET A 1 5.77 -16.24 -25.13
CA MET A 1 6.58 -15.30 -24.34
C MET A 1 6.11 -15.43 -22.91
N SER A 2 6.93 -16.04 -22.05
CA SER A 2 6.58 -16.19 -20.63
C SER A 2 6.56 -14.81 -19.97
N PRO A 3 5.55 -14.45 -19.17
CA PRO A 3 5.61 -13.24 -18.38
C PRO A 3 6.79 -13.38 -17.41
N ASN A 4 7.68 -12.37 -17.36
CA ASN A 4 8.72 -12.29 -16.35
C ASN A 4 8.04 -12.04 -15.00
N HIS A 5 7.70 -13.12 -14.30
CA HIS A 5 7.16 -13.05 -12.95
C HIS A 5 8.32 -12.77 -12.01
N HIS A 6 8.55 -11.49 -11.70
CA HIS A 6 9.53 -11.09 -10.70
C HIS A 6 8.96 -11.38 -9.30
N LEU A 7 9.66 -12.24 -8.55
CA LEU A 7 9.31 -12.63 -7.19
C LEU A 7 9.72 -11.50 -6.23
N TYR A 8 8.76 -10.83 -5.59
CA TYR A 8 9.05 -9.80 -4.58
C TYR A 8 8.74 -10.30 -3.18
N SER A 9 9.79 -10.53 -2.39
CA SER A 9 9.67 -10.59 -0.93
C SER A 9 9.76 -9.16 -0.39
N LEU A 10 8.65 -8.62 0.12
CA LEU A 10 8.64 -7.26 0.69
C LEU A 10 9.40 -7.15 2.04
N ASN A 11 9.86 -8.28 2.58
CA ASN A 11 10.76 -8.31 3.74
C ASN A 11 12.17 -7.80 3.39
N ASP A 12 12.55 -7.83 2.11
CA ASP A 12 13.81 -7.28 1.62
C ASP A 12 13.62 -5.82 1.17
N ASP A 13 14.51 -4.94 1.59
CA ASP A 13 14.40 -3.50 1.36
C ASP A 13 14.48 -3.12 -0.12
N GLN A 14 15.34 -3.80 -0.88
CA GLN A 14 15.51 -3.52 -2.31
C GLN A 14 14.28 -3.97 -3.10
N ASN A 15 13.81 -5.19 -2.82
CA ASN A 15 12.60 -5.73 -3.43
C ASN A 15 11.36 -4.91 -3.09
N ARG A 16 11.23 -4.46 -1.82
CA ARG A 16 10.14 -3.58 -1.40
C ARG A 16 10.20 -2.24 -2.11
N LEU A 17 11.36 -1.59 -2.16
CA LEU A 17 11.51 -0.31 -2.86
C LEU A 17 11.19 -0.45 -4.35
N HIS A 18 11.65 -1.53 -4.97
CA HIS A 18 11.39 -1.81 -6.37
C HIS A 18 9.91 -2.06 -6.63
N PHE A 19 9.24 -2.86 -5.79
CA PHE A 19 7.79 -3.07 -5.84
C PHE A 19 7.02 -1.75 -5.71
N LEU A 20 7.35 -0.92 -4.71
CA LEU A 20 6.67 0.36 -4.48
C LEU A 20 6.88 1.33 -5.64
N THR A 21 8.05 1.28 -6.28
CA THR A 21 8.38 2.12 -7.44
C THR A 21 7.63 1.66 -8.69
N LEU A 22 7.60 0.35 -8.97
CA LEU A 22 6.87 -0.20 -10.12
C LEU A 22 5.37 0.04 -10.03
N ASN A 23 4.80 -0.04 -8.82
CA ASN A 23 3.37 0.14 -8.58
C ASN A 23 3.01 1.59 -8.20
N TYR A 24 3.96 2.52 -8.30
CA TYR A 24 3.83 3.85 -7.72
C TYR A 24 2.61 4.61 -8.25
N GLU A 25 2.36 4.63 -9.56
CA GLU A 25 1.23 5.39 -10.12
C GLU A 25 -0.11 4.91 -9.53
N LEU A 26 -0.28 3.59 -9.39
CA LEU A 26 -1.48 3.02 -8.78
C LEU A 26 -1.57 3.35 -7.29
N ILE A 27 -0.50 3.15 -6.52
CA ILE A 27 -0.46 3.46 -5.09
C ILE A 27 -0.78 4.95 -4.86
N ALA A 28 -0.19 5.82 -5.66
CA ALA A 28 -0.40 7.26 -5.57
C ALA A 28 -1.82 7.67 -5.97
N ALA A 29 -2.41 7.02 -6.98
CA ALA A 29 -3.80 7.24 -7.37
C ALA A 29 -4.80 6.80 -6.28
N VAL A 30 -4.62 5.59 -5.73
CA VAL A 30 -5.44 5.08 -4.62
C VAL A 30 -5.27 5.95 -3.38
N GLY A 31 -4.03 6.31 -3.03
CA GLY A 31 -3.75 7.18 -1.90
C GLY A 31 -4.36 8.57 -2.03
N TRP A 32 -4.38 9.13 -3.23
CA TRP A 32 -5.03 10.41 -3.49
C TRP A 32 -6.56 10.33 -3.42
N GLN A 33 -7.16 9.29 -4.02
CA GLN A 33 -8.60 9.05 -3.93
C GLN A 33 -9.03 8.93 -2.46
N GLY A 34 -8.37 8.05 -1.70
CA GLY A 34 -8.66 7.87 -0.29
C GLY A 34 -8.45 9.14 0.53
N TYR A 35 -7.43 9.95 0.20
CA TYR A 35 -7.24 11.24 0.85
C TYR A 35 -8.41 12.21 0.61
N LEU A 36 -8.95 12.26 -0.61
CA LEU A 36 -10.10 13.10 -0.94
C LEU A 36 -11.37 12.65 -0.19
N GLU A 37 -11.55 11.34 0.00
CA GLU A 37 -12.74 10.75 0.60
C GLU A 37 -12.67 10.73 2.14
N GLU A 38 -11.53 10.38 2.72
CA GLU A 38 -11.37 10.03 4.13
C GLU A 38 -10.40 10.96 4.89
N GLY A 39 -9.75 11.90 4.21
CA GLY A 39 -8.72 12.77 4.79
C GLY A 39 -7.37 12.07 4.94
N ARG A 40 -6.55 12.49 5.89
CA ARG A 40 -5.18 11.97 6.06
C ARG A 40 -5.17 10.47 6.40
N GLY A 41 -4.14 9.77 5.93
CA GLY A 41 -4.08 8.31 6.06
C GLY A 41 -2.91 7.70 5.28
N CYS A 42 -2.98 6.39 5.07
CA CYS A 42 -1.98 5.65 4.30
C CYS A 42 -2.61 4.54 3.45
N VAL A 43 -1.92 4.14 2.40
CA VAL A 43 -2.24 2.92 1.65
C VAL A 43 -1.67 1.72 2.41
N ALA A 44 -2.53 0.87 2.94
CA ALA A 44 -2.16 -0.41 3.52
C ALA A 44 -1.96 -1.45 2.41
N ILE A 45 -0.88 -2.23 2.48
CA ILE A 45 -0.59 -3.35 1.59
C ILE A 45 -0.48 -4.59 2.45
N ASP A 46 -1.35 -5.57 2.20
CA ASP A 46 -1.32 -6.82 2.93
C ASP A 46 -0.29 -7.78 2.33
N ASN A 47 0.81 -7.99 3.06
CA ASN A 47 1.85 -8.97 2.74
C ASN A 47 1.76 -10.23 3.62
N SER A 48 0.75 -10.36 4.49
CA SER A 48 0.60 -11.48 5.41
C SER A 48 0.26 -12.79 4.69
N SER A 49 -0.62 -12.73 3.69
CA SER A 49 -1.00 -13.87 2.85
C SER A 49 0.22 -14.46 2.10
N TYR A 50 1.18 -13.61 1.74
CA TYR A 50 2.44 -14.03 1.13
C TYR A 50 3.33 -14.83 2.08
N ASN A 51 3.43 -14.38 3.33
CA ASN A 51 4.19 -15.07 4.39
C ASN A 51 3.58 -16.42 4.79
N GLN A 52 2.25 -16.60 4.67
CA GLN A 52 1.58 -17.86 4.98
C GLN A 52 1.69 -18.91 3.86
N LEU A 53 1.62 -18.47 2.59
CA LEU A 53 1.73 -19.37 1.42
C LEU A 53 3.17 -19.85 1.19
N SER A 54 4.16 -18.96 1.33
CA SER A 54 5.59 -19.29 1.19
C SER A 54 6.09 -20.30 2.23
N LYS A 55 5.51 -20.31 3.44
CA LYS A 55 5.81 -21.31 4.48
C LYS A 55 5.25 -22.71 4.20
N ARG A 56 4.18 -22.84 3.40
CA ARG A 56 3.52 -24.12 3.10
C ARG A 56 3.98 -24.75 1.79
N ASN A 57 4.48 -23.96 0.84
CA ASN A 57 5.07 -24.43 -0.41
C ASN A 57 6.22 -23.51 -0.81
N LEU A 58 7.46 -23.91 -0.51
CA LEU A 58 8.68 -23.17 -0.91
C LEU A 58 8.75 -22.93 -2.43
N ASP A 59 8.14 -23.82 -3.22
CA ASP A 59 8.13 -23.78 -4.69
C ASP A 59 6.96 -22.98 -5.31
N LYS A 60 6.05 -22.44 -4.49
CA LYS A 60 4.91 -21.63 -4.95
C LYS A 60 4.80 -20.34 -4.13
N GLN A 61 5.74 -19.43 -4.39
CA GLN A 61 5.62 -18.07 -3.89
C GLN A 61 4.46 -17.36 -4.62
N PRO A 62 3.57 -16.65 -3.90
CA PRO A 62 2.50 -15.90 -4.54
C PRO A 62 3.08 -14.84 -5.48
N GLN A 63 2.44 -14.69 -6.65
CA GLN A 63 2.88 -13.79 -7.69
C GLN A 63 2.20 -12.43 -7.46
N TRP A 64 2.99 -11.38 -7.24
CA TRP A 64 2.48 -10.01 -7.32
C TRP A 64 2.37 -9.65 -8.81
N ASN A 65 1.16 -9.69 -9.35
CA ASN A 65 0.90 -9.13 -10.67
C ASN A 65 0.95 -7.61 -10.55
N LEU A 66 1.75 -6.97 -11.40
CA LEU A 66 1.95 -5.51 -11.46
C LEU A 66 0.66 -4.71 -11.73
N ASP A 67 -0.43 -5.41 -12.05
CA ASP A 67 -1.74 -4.85 -12.36
C ASP A 67 -2.74 -4.95 -11.19
N THR A 68 -2.37 -5.54 -10.05
CA THR A 68 -3.25 -5.71 -8.88
C THR A 68 -2.53 -5.40 -7.57
N LEU A 69 -2.96 -4.35 -6.89
CA LEU A 69 -2.52 -4.04 -5.52
C LEU A 69 -3.48 -4.71 -4.53
N LEU A 70 -3.03 -5.74 -3.80
CA LEU A 70 -3.73 -6.20 -2.58
C LEU A 70 -3.50 -5.19 -1.45
N GLY A 71 -4.18 -4.06 -1.55
CA GLY A 71 -4.05 -2.97 -0.61
C GLY A 71 -5.24 -2.04 -0.66
N PHE A 72 -5.37 -1.21 0.36
CA PHE A 72 -6.49 -0.29 0.53
C PHE A 72 -6.09 0.95 1.30
N TYR A 73 -6.90 2.00 1.19
CA TYR A 73 -6.64 3.21 1.96
C TYR A 73 -7.23 3.09 3.37
N ILE A 74 -6.47 3.56 4.35
CA ILE A 74 -6.92 3.74 5.73
C ILE A 74 -6.82 5.23 6.03
N GLY A 75 -7.93 5.96 5.90
CA GLY A 75 -8.04 7.34 6.34
C GLY A 75 -8.50 7.44 7.79
N GLU A 76 -8.05 8.47 8.52
CA GLU A 76 -8.39 8.70 9.94
C GLU A 76 -9.90 8.86 10.18
N LYS A 77 -10.67 9.25 9.15
CA LYS A 77 -12.13 9.40 9.23
C LYS A 77 -12.89 8.14 8.79
N SER A 78 -12.19 7.09 8.37
CA SER A 78 -12.81 5.86 7.87
C SER A 78 -13.29 4.95 8.99
N ASN A 79 -14.34 4.17 8.72
CA ASN A 79 -14.74 3.07 9.60
C ASN A 79 -13.63 2.02 9.72
N ASN A 80 -12.82 1.85 8.67
CA ASN A 80 -11.70 0.92 8.62
C ASN A 80 -10.61 1.28 9.63
N PHE A 81 -10.38 2.57 9.89
CA PHE A 81 -9.43 3.02 10.91
C PHE A 81 -9.85 2.55 12.31
N GLN A 82 -11.14 2.61 12.62
CA GLN A 82 -11.67 2.07 13.88
C GLN A 82 -11.63 0.54 13.90
N ALA A 83 -12.07 -0.12 12.82
CA ALA A 83 -12.21 -1.57 12.76
C ALA A 83 -10.86 -2.30 12.79
N LEU A 84 -9.86 -1.77 12.08
CA LEU A 84 -8.57 -2.43 11.89
C LEU A 84 -7.51 -1.94 12.88
N LEU A 85 -7.53 -0.65 13.23
CA LEU A 85 -6.50 -0.02 14.07
C LEU A 85 -7.05 0.47 15.41
N GLY A 86 -8.32 0.20 15.74
CA GLY A 86 -8.92 0.63 17.00
C GLY A 86 -9.02 2.16 17.14
N GLY A 87 -8.96 2.89 16.02
CA GLY A 87 -9.02 4.35 15.98
C GLY A 87 -7.69 5.02 16.36
N LYS A 88 -6.57 4.28 16.32
CA LYS A 88 -5.25 4.79 16.64
C LYS A 88 -4.20 4.24 15.69
N TRP A 89 -3.29 5.09 15.26
CA TRP A 89 -2.10 4.62 14.56
C TRP A 89 -1.26 3.70 15.47
N PRO A 90 -0.53 2.72 14.89
CA PRO A 90 0.21 1.73 15.67
C PRO A 90 1.26 2.30 16.63
N ASP A 91 1.87 3.44 16.27
CA ASP A 91 2.86 4.14 17.09
C ASP A 91 2.82 5.66 16.84
N THR A 92 3.47 6.41 17.74
CA THR A 92 3.51 7.88 17.70
C THR A 92 4.20 8.41 16.44
N GLU A 93 5.23 7.73 15.97
CA GLU A 93 5.98 8.13 14.77
C GLU A 93 5.11 8.02 13.51
N THR A 94 4.30 6.96 13.43
CA THR A 94 3.30 6.77 12.38
C THR A 94 2.26 7.88 12.41
N ALA A 95 1.70 8.15 13.58
CA ALA A 95 0.71 9.22 13.74
C ALA A 95 1.28 10.57 13.27
N HIS A 96 2.52 10.87 13.66
CA HIS A 96 3.23 12.07 13.25
C HIS A 96 3.42 12.12 11.73
N ARG A 97 3.90 11.04 11.11
CA ARG A 97 4.06 10.96 9.65
C ARG A 97 2.75 11.22 8.91
N VAL A 98 1.65 10.61 9.35
CA VAL A 98 0.31 10.80 8.77
C VAL A 98 -0.17 12.24 8.92
N ALA A 99 0.08 12.86 10.08
CA ALA A 99 -0.31 14.24 10.34
C ALA A 99 0.45 15.25 9.46
N GLU A 100 1.72 14.96 9.12
CA GLU A 100 2.62 15.96 8.53
C GLU A 100 2.89 15.80 7.03
N TYR A 101 2.71 14.62 6.43
CA TYR A 101 3.04 14.44 5.01
C TYR A 101 2.19 15.35 4.11
N ASP A 102 2.78 15.78 2.97
CA ASP A 102 2.05 16.51 1.94
C ASP A 102 1.46 15.52 0.91
N PRO A 103 0.13 15.33 0.86
CA PRO A 103 -0.52 14.40 -0.06
C PRO A 103 -0.38 14.81 -1.54
N ASN A 104 0.00 16.07 -1.83
CA ASN A 104 0.26 16.50 -3.21
C ASN A 104 1.59 15.98 -3.76
N TRP A 105 2.50 15.55 -2.91
CA TRP A 105 3.86 15.14 -3.30
C TRP A 105 4.22 13.72 -2.90
N LYS A 106 3.56 13.18 -1.88
CA LYS A 106 3.94 11.92 -1.26
C LYS A 106 2.71 11.13 -0.85
N VAL A 107 2.82 9.81 -0.97
CA VAL A 107 1.88 8.86 -0.39
C VAL A 107 2.57 8.06 0.71
N LEU A 108 1.90 7.87 1.85
CA LEU A 108 2.37 6.95 2.88
C LEU A 108 1.84 5.56 2.60
N VAL A 109 2.71 4.57 2.74
CA VAL A 109 2.39 3.16 2.54
C VAL A 109 2.70 2.40 3.81
N LEU A 110 1.72 1.65 4.32
CA LEU A 110 1.87 0.70 5.42
C LEU A 110 1.91 -0.70 4.83
N VAL A 111 3.04 -1.40 4.98
CA VAL A 111 3.18 -2.81 4.56
C VAL A 111 2.98 -3.70 5.77
N TRP A 112 1.94 -4.54 5.75
CA TRP A 112 1.57 -5.42 6.87
C TRP A 112 2.10 -6.84 6.65
N PHE A 113 2.89 -7.37 7.60
CA PHE A 113 3.56 -8.67 7.46
C PHE A 113 2.86 -9.83 8.20
N GLY A 114 1.81 -9.57 8.99
CA GLY A 114 0.98 -10.62 9.60
C GLY A 114 1.51 -11.25 10.88
N GLY A 115 2.42 -10.61 11.61
CA GLY A 115 2.85 -11.07 12.94
C GLY A 115 1.76 -10.94 14.00
N ASN A 116 1.80 -11.78 15.05
CA ASN A 116 0.83 -11.74 16.17
C ASN A 116 0.81 -10.40 16.94
N ASN A 117 1.86 -9.59 16.80
CA ASN A 117 1.98 -8.25 17.39
C ASN A 117 1.80 -7.12 16.35
N GLY A 118 1.39 -7.44 15.13
CA GLY A 118 1.29 -6.47 14.03
C GLY A 118 2.68 -6.02 13.57
N ASP A 119 3.41 -6.90 12.89
CA ASP A 119 4.65 -6.49 12.22
C ASP A 119 4.29 -5.70 10.97
N PHE A 120 4.58 -4.40 10.95
CA PHE A 120 4.36 -3.53 9.80
C PHE A 120 5.55 -2.59 9.57
N LEU A 121 5.62 -2.02 8.37
CA LEU A 121 6.56 -0.96 8.03
C LEU A 121 5.83 0.18 7.35
N ILE A 122 6.16 1.42 7.72
CA ILE A 122 5.60 2.61 7.07
C ILE A 122 6.66 3.35 6.28
N GLN A 123 6.39 3.53 4.99
CA GLN A 123 7.29 4.17 4.05
C GLN A 123 6.56 5.26 3.27
N GLY A 124 7.18 6.45 3.21
CA GLY A 124 6.75 7.50 2.30
C GLY A 124 7.33 7.26 0.91
N VAL A 125 6.49 7.25 -0.10
CA VAL A 125 6.89 7.07 -1.50
C VAL A 125 6.52 8.33 -2.30
N SER A 126 7.44 8.78 -3.15
CA SER A 126 7.27 9.96 -3.98
C SER A 126 8.11 9.85 -5.25
N ILE A 127 7.50 10.14 -6.40
CA ILE A 127 8.21 10.33 -7.68
C ILE A 127 7.91 11.76 -8.16
N PRO A 128 8.90 12.68 -8.20
CA PRO A 128 8.66 14.10 -8.47
C PRO A 128 7.90 14.40 -9.77
N GLN A 129 8.13 13.58 -10.81
CA GLN A 129 7.47 13.75 -12.12
C GLN A 129 6.03 13.22 -12.14
N LEU A 130 5.61 12.51 -11.10
CA LEU A 130 4.32 11.82 -10.98
C LEU A 130 3.71 12.10 -9.61
N PRO A 131 3.28 13.33 -9.29
CA PRO A 131 2.63 13.59 -8.00
C PRO A 131 1.28 12.83 -7.88
N PRO A 132 0.81 12.50 -6.66
CA PRO A 132 -0.44 11.74 -6.47
C PRO A 132 -1.68 12.29 -7.21
N PRO A 133 -1.94 13.61 -7.25
CA PRO A 133 -3.05 14.16 -8.03
C PRO A 133 -2.96 13.83 -9.54
N LEU A 134 -1.76 13.83 -10.11
CA LEU A 134 -1.56 13.51 -11.53
C LEU A 134 -1.77 12.02 -11.80
N CYS A 135 -1.27 11.17 -10.91
CA CYS A 135 -1.47 9.72 -11.00
C CYS A 135 -2.97 9.38 -10.95
N TYR A 136 -3.69 10.00 -10.00
CA TYR A 136 -5.14 9.87 -9.89
C TYR A 136 -5.86 10.30 -11.17
N GLN A 137 -5.54 11.48 -11.74
CA GLN A 137 -6.16 11.94 -12.99
C GLN A 137 -5.93 10.98 -14.16
N ARG A 138 -4.73 10.40 -14.27
CA ARG A 138 -4.40 9.43 -15.34
C ARG A 138 -5.11 8.11 -15.19
N LEU A 139 -5.24 7.62 -13.95
CA LEU A 139 -5.79 6.30 -13.66
C LEU A 139 -7.28 6.31 -13.33
N LEU A 140 -7.90 7.48 -13.15
CA LEU A 140 -9.32 7.64 -12.84
C LEU A 140 -10.25 6.72 -13.65
N PRO A 141 -10.08 6.57 -14.99
CA PRO A 141 -10.98 5.73 -15.79
C PRO A 141 -10.88 4.23 -15.47
N ARG A 142 -9.79 3.80 -14.85
CA ARG A 142 -9.42 2.40 -14.60
C ARG A 142 -9.35 2.07 -13.11
N LEU A 143 -9.61 3.03 -12.22
CA LEU A 143 -9.40 2.82 -10.78
C LEU A 143 -10.25 1.66 -10.22
N ASN A 144 -11.43 1.44 -10.80
CA ASN A 144 -12.33 0.34 -10.50
C ASN A 144 -11.85 -1.04 -10.99
N GLU A 145 -10.86 -1.11 -11.88
CA GLU A 145 -10.23 -2.36 -12.32
C GLU A 145 -9.29 -2.91 -11.25
N PHE A 146 -8.79 -2.04 -10.36
CA PHE A 146 -7.88 -2.43 -9.30
C PHE A 146 -8.69 -2.92 -8.10
N ILE A 147 -8.40 -4.14 -7.67
CA ILE A 147 -9.03 -4.73 -6.49
C ILE A 147 -8.43 -4.09 -5.25
N VAL A 148 -9.08 -3.06 -4.74
CA VAL A 148 -8.79 -2.42 -3.45
C VAL A 148 -9.70 -3.11 -2.44
N SER A 149 -9.20 -3.91 -1.50
CA SER A 149 -10.08 -4.54 -0.50
C SER A 149 -9.54 -4.39 0.92
N PRO A 150 -10.45 -4.01 1.83
CA PRO A 150 -10.95 -4.97 2.79
C PRO A 150 -12.49 -4.99 2.77
N VAL A 151 -13.05 -6.08 3.30
CA VAL A 151 -14.48 -6.19 3.62
C VAL A 151 -14.78 -5.38 4.87
#